data_AF-A0A7X6X724-F1
#
_entry.id   AF-A0A7X6X724-F1
#
_cell.length_a   1.000
_cell.length_b   1.000
_cell.length_c   1.000
_cell.angle_alpha   90.00
_cell.angle_beta   90.00
_cell.angle_gamma   90.00
#
_symmetry.space_group_name_H-M   'P 1'
#
loop_
_entity.id
_entity.type
_entity.pdbx_description
1 polymer ?
#
loop_
_entity_poly.entity_id
_entity_poly.type
_entity_poly.pdbx_seq_one_letter_code
_entity_poly.pdbx_strand_id
1 'polypeptide(L)'
;VLPPDKDYSDGELALSLALFLAGSGKEITDEESLLSALSADDKDRFAQSLTKNFRQAHDIFDLNILILFPFGKRVDHSWTNVLLAASLARSGALTYLSDGQTLVRIIAGSVPKQAAFALELLSATTLTEDAEAVFSAIPLDDNVKGFTLSGLKWDLEKAELPYNRATAVSNRPLEGEKFDPVISLEEGTVMLMLTGSD
;
A
#
# COMPACT_ATOMS: atom_id res chain seq x y z
N VAL A 1 20.63 -20.46 4.77
CA VAL A 1 19.39 -21.24 4.60
C VAL A 1 18.54 -20.95 5.82
N LEU A 2 17.33 -20.43 5.65
CA LEU A 2 16.42 -20.20 6.77
C LEU A 2 15.89 -21.54 7.30
N PRO A 3 15.48 -21.63 8.57
CA PRO A 3 14.73 -22.77 9.07
C PRO A 3 13.45 -23.01 8.24
N PRO A 4 13.00 -24.26 8.03
CA PRO A 4 11.79 -24.53 7.24
C PRO A 4 10.51 -23.86 7.78
N ASP A 5 10.41 -23.66 9.08
CA ASP A 5 9.32 -22.92 9.76
C ASP A 5 9.43 -21.40 9.63
N LYS A 6 10.48 -20.91 8.96
CA LYS A 6 10.74 -19.50 8.64
C LYS A 6 10.78 -19.23 7.14
N ASP A 7 10.28 -20.17 6.32
CA ASP A 7 10.23 -19.98 4.88
C ASP A 7 9.26 -18.86 4.47
N TYR A 8 8.22 -18.59 5.28
CA TYR A 8 7.23 -17.52 5.08
C TYR A 8 6.70 -16.96 6.40
N SER A 9 6.32 -15.69 6.40
CA SER A 9 5.52 -15.03 7.43
C SER A 9 4.02 -15.20 7.17
N ASP A 10 3.19 -15.04 8.21
CA ASP A 10 1.73 -15.10 8.09
C ASP A 10 1.19 -14.09 7.05
N GLY A 11 1.81 -12.90 6.97
CA GLY A 11 1.48 -11.88 5.97
C GLY A 11 1.81 -12.31 4.54
N GLU A 12 2.95 -12.98 4.33
CA GLU A 12 3.32 -13.55 3.02
C GLU A 12 2.35 -14.66 2.60
N LEU A 13 1.97 -15.53 3.53
CA LEU A 13 0.98 -16.58 3.28
C LEU A 13 -0.39 -16.00 2.91
N ALA A 14 -0.87 -15.02 3.70
CA ALA A 14 -2.16 -14.36 3.47
C ALA A 14 -2.20 -13.66 2.10
N LEU A 15 -1.13 -12.94 1.75
CA LEU A 15 -1.07 -12.23 0.49
C LEU A 15 -0.96 -13.18 -0.71
N SER A 16 -0.18 -14.25 -0.60
CA SER A 16 -0.13 -15.26 -1.67
C SER A 16 -1.47 -15.94 -1.86
N LEU A 17 -2.21 -16.20 -0.78
CA LEU A 17 -3.55 -16.75 -0.87
C LEU A 17 -4.49 -15.76 -1.57
N ALA A 18 -4.45 -14.48 -1.21
CA ALA A 18 -5.23 -13.44 -1.86
C ALA A 18 -4.95 -13.36 -3.37
N LEU A 19 -3.68 -13.37 -3.79
CA LEU A 19 -3.29 -13.36 -5.19
C LEU A 19 -3.74 -14.63 -5.93
N PHE A 20 -3.61 -15.80 -5.31
CA PHE A 20 -4.08 -17.06 -5.87
C PHE A 20 -5.60 -17.04 -6.10
N LEU A 21 -6.35 -16.56 -5.12
CA LEU A 21 -7.81 -16.45 -5.19
C LEU A 21 -8.25 -15.42 -6.24
N ALA A 22 -7.57 -14.26 -6.30
CA ALA A 22 -7.83 -13.25 -7.34
C ALA A 22 -7.66 -13.83 -8.75
N GLY A 23 -6.59 -14.62 -8.99
CA GLY A 23 -6.37 -15.30 -10.26
C GLY A 23 -7.39 -16.40 -10.59
N SER A 24 -8.18 -16.86 -9.61
CA SER A 24 -9.24 -17.85 -9.84
C SER A 24 -10.54 -17.24 -10.38
N GLY A 25 -10.72 -15.91 -10.23
CA GLY A 25 -11.94 -15.21 -10.59
C GLY A 25 -13.18 -15.56 -9.75
N LYS A 26 -13.02 -16.35 -8.68
CA LYS A 26 -14.10 -16.68 -7.75
C LYS A 26 -14.30 -15.54 -6.76
N GLU A 27 -15.55 -15.19 -6.52
CA GLU A 27 -15.90 -14.28 -5.43
C GLU A 27 -15.82 -15.02 -4.09
N ILE A 28 -15.07 -14.48 -3.14
CA ILE A 28 -14.86 -15.05 -1.81
C ILE A 28 -15.39 -14.05 -0.78
N THR A 29 -16.52 -14.40 -0.16
CA THR A 29 -17.25 -13.53 0.78
C THR A 29 -17.28 -14.08 2.21
N ASP A 30 -16.92 -15.35 2.38
CA ASP A 30 -17.06 -16.09 3.63
C ASP A 30 -16.09 -17.29 3.68
N GLU A 31 -16.08 -17.98 4.82
CA GLU A 31 -15.22 -19.14 5.04
C GLU A 31 -15.59 -20.32 4.12
N GLU A 32 -16.87 -20.53 3.83
CA GLU A 32 -17.34 -21.64 2.99
C GLU A 32 -16.85 -21.49 1.54
N SER A 33 -17.03 -20.30 0.96
CA SER A 33 -16.53 -19.95 -0.36
C SER A 33 -15.00 -20.06 -0.44
N LEU A 34 -14.28 -19.63 0.60
CA LEU A 34 -12.83 -19.79 0.70
C LEU A 34 -12.39 -21.27 0.68
N LEU A 35 -12.99 -22.11 1.53
CA LEU A 35 -12.66 -23.53 1.60
C LEU A 35 -13.00 -24.26 0.30
N SER A 36 -14.11 -23.87 -0.35
CA SER A 36 -14.52 -24.42 -1.65
C SER A 36 -13.59 -23.99 -2.80
N ALA A 37 -12.89 -22.87 -2.65
CA ALA A 37 -11.94 -22.37 -3.64
C ALA A 37 -10.61 -23.14 -3.64
N LEU A 38 -10.34 -23.92 -2.58
CA LEU A 38 -9.09 -24.67 -2.37
C LEU A 38 -9.34 -26.18 -2.48
N SER A 39 -9.44 -26.72 -3.70
CA SER A 39 -9.46 -28.17 -3.91
C SER A 39 -8.09 -28.81 -3.61
N ALA A 40 -8.00 -30.15 -3.56
CA ALA A 40 -6.73 -30.85 -3.32
C ALA A 40 -5.67 -30.52 -4.41
N ASP A 41 -6.10 -30.40 -5.67
CA ASP A 41 -5.22 -30.02 -6.80
C ASP A 41 -4.80 -28.54 -6.73
N ASP A 42 -5.61 -27.69 -6.08
CA ASP A 42 -5.29 -26.28 -5.87
C ASP A 42 -4.22 -26.08 -4.78
N LYS A 43 -4.06 -27.03 -3.84
CA LYS A 43 -3.04 -26.94 -2.78
C LYS A 43 -1.63 -27.05 -3.31
N ASP A 44 -1.37 -27.95 -4.27
CA ASP A 44 -0.05 -28.09 -4.89
C ASP A 44 0.27 -26.87 -5.78
N ARG A 45 -0.72 -26.35 -6.50
CA ARG A 45 -0.57 -25.11 -7.28
C ARG A 45 -0.32 -23.90 -6.37
N PHE A 46 -1.00 -23.81 -5.24
CA PHE A 46 -0.80 -22.77 -4.24
C PHE A 46 0.58 -22.86 -3.59
N ALA A 47 1.04 -24.06 -3.24
CA ALA A 47 2.39 -24.27 -2.72
C ALA A 47 3.48 -23.81 -3.71
N GLN A 48 3.26 -24.04 -5.01
CA GLN A 48 4.15 -23.55 -6.08
C GLN A 48 4.03 -22.04 -6.32
N SER A 49 2.86 -21.43 -6.10
CA SER A 49 2.70 -19.98 -6.22
C SER A 49 3.38 -19.24 -5.07
N LEU A 50 3.35 -19.78 -3.85
CA LEU A 50 4.06 -19.23 -2.68
C LEU A 50 5.55 -19.01 -2.95
N THR A 51 6.19 -19.94 -3.65
CA THR A 51 7.63 -19.83 -3.99
C THR A 51 7.91 -18.82 -5.11
N LYS A 52 6.91 -18.51 -5.95
CA LYS A 52 7.03 -17.66 -7.15
C LYS A 52 6.55 -16.22 -6.92
N ASN A 53 5.55 -16.00 -6.08
CA ASN A 53 4.86 -14.73 -5.92
C ASN A 53 5.75 -13.62 -5.31
N PHE A 54 6.67 -13.97 -4.41
CA PHE A 54 7.54 -12.99 -3.74
C PHE A 54 8.93 -12.82 -4.38
N ARG A 55 9.31 -13.73 -5.29
CA ARG A 55 10.66 -13.74 -5.88
C ARG A 55 10.70 -13.30 -7.35
N GLN A 56 9.54 -13.13 -7.98
CA GLN A 56 9.43 -12.69 -9.37
C GLN A 56 8.45 -11.53 -9.45
N ALA A 57 8.81 -10.51 -10.23
CA ALA A 57 7.88 -9.44 -10.58
C ALA A 57 6.74 -10.07 -11.40
N HIS A 58 5.51 -9.96 -10.89
CA HIS A 58 4.31 -10.30 -11.63
C HIS A 58 3.67 -9.00 -12.10
N ASP A 59 3.10 -9.01 -13.30
CA ASP A 59 2.24 -7.90 -13.72
C ASP A 59 0.86 -8.14 -13.11
N ILE A 60 0.49 -7.29 -12.14
CA ILE A 60 -0.79 -7.33 -11.42
C ILE A 60 -1.49 -5.96 -11.47
N PHE A 61 -1.34 -5.21 -12.57
CA PHE A 61 -1.90 -3.85 -12.74
C PHE A 61 -3.44 -3.79 -12.61
N ASP A 62 -4.14 -4.90 -12.79
CA ASP A 62 -5.61 -4.99 -12.69
C ASP A 62 -6.12 -5.26 -11.26
N LEU A 63 -5.23 -5.52 -10.31
CA LEU A 63 -5.59 -5.82 -8.93
C LEU A 63 -5.60 -4.57 -8.04
N ASN A 64 -6.66 -4.47 -7.23
CA ASN A 64 -6.76 -3.52 -6.12
C ASN A 64 -6.64 -4.30 -4.80
N ILE A 65 -5.66 -3.97 -3.97
CA ILE A 65 -5.37 -4.68 -2.73
C ILE A 65 -5.49 -3.72 -1.55
N LEU A 66 -6.31 -4.13 -0.56
CA LEU A 66 -6.44 -3.43 0.72
C LEU A 66 -5.97 -4.35 1.85
N ILE A 67 -4.93 -3.94 2.57
CA ILE A 67 -4.47 -4.63 3.78
C ILE A 67 -5.12 -3.98 4.99
N LEU A 68 -5.97 -4.75 5.69
CA LEU A 68 -6.69 -4.30 6.87
C LEU A 68 -5.91 -4.56 8.16
N PHE A 69 -6.01 -3.63 9.11
CA PHE A 69 -5.30 -3.66 10.39
C PHE A 69 -3.78 -3.88 10.23
N PRO A 70 -3.12 -3.15 9.30
CA PRO A 70 -1.70 -3.34 9.00
C PRO A 70 -0.81 -2.86 10.15
N PHE A 71 -1.31 -1.97 11.01
CA PHE A 71 -0.58 -1.31 12.08
C PHE A 71 -1.03 -1.84 13.44
N GLY A 72 -0.07 -2.01 14.35
CA GLY A 72 -0.35 -2.41 15.72
C GLY A 72 0.83 -2.16 16.64
N LYS A 73 0.77 -2.72 17.85
CA LYS A 73 1.81 -2.53 18.89
C LYS A 73 3.18 -3.08 18.49
N ARG A 74 3.21 -4.08 17.60
CA ARG A 74 4.44 -4.70 17.12
C ARG A 74 4.92 -4.00 15.86
N VAL A 75 5.87 -3.07 16.06
CA VAL A 75 6.45 -2.23 14.99
C VAL A 75 7.02 -3.06 13.85
N ASP A 76 7.63 -4.20 14.17
CA ASP A 76 8.19 -5.11 13.18
C ASP A 76 7.11 -5.74 12.27
N HIS A 77 5.92 -6.04 12.82
CA HIS A 77 4.78 -6.49 12.02
C HIS A 77 4.27 -5.36 11.11
N SER A 78 4.08 -4.16 11.68
CA SER A 78 3.68 -2.97 10.94
C SER A 78 4.60 -2.70 9.75
N TRP A 79 5.92 -2.78 9.99
CA TRP A 79 6.91 -2.56 8.94
C TRP A 79 6.92 -3.67 7.90
N THR A 80 6.78 -4.93 8.30
CA THR A 80 6.67 -6.06 7.36
C THR A 80 5.47 -5.88 6.42
N ASN A 81 4.32 -5.43 6.93
CA ASN A 81 3.14 -5.16 6.11
C ASN A 81 3.39 -4.05 5.08
N VAL A 82 4.10 -2.98 5.47
CA VAL A 82 4.51 -1.92 4.53
C VAL A 82 5.42 -2.46 3.43
N LEU A 83 6.40 -3.32 3.77
CA LEU A 83 7.30 -3.92 2.79
C LEU A 83 6.57 -4.85 1.81
N LEU A 84 5.62 -5.65 2.28
CA LEU A 84 4.78 -6.50 1.43
C LEU A 84 3.90 -5.66 0.50
N ALA A 85 3.27 -4.60 1.02
CA ALA A 85 2.49 -3.68 0.21
C ALA A 85 3.34 -2.94 -0.84
N ALA A 86 4.58 -2.58 -0.51
CA ALA A 86 5.51 -1.99 -1.46
C ALA A 86 5.87 -2.96 -2.59
N SER A 87 6.03 -4.24 -2.27
CA SER A 87 6.25 -5.28 -3.28
C SER A 87 5.08 -5.39 -4.26
N LEU A 88 3.84 -5.28 -3.77
CA LEU A 88 2.64 -5.31 -4.61
C LEU A 88 2.54 -4.07 -5.51
N ALA A 89 2.76 -2.89 -4.94
CA ALA A 89 2.74 -1.64 -5.71
C ALA A 89 3.80 -1.64 -6.82
N ARG A 90 5.01 -2.15 -6.55
CA ARG A 90 6.07 -2.33 -7.56
C ARG A 90 5.71 -3.34 -8.65
N SER A 91 4.82 -4.28 -8.33
CA SER A 91 4.26 -5.26 -9.28
C SER A 91 3.05 -4.70 -10.04
N GLY A 92 2.65 -3.46 -9.78
CA GLY A 92 1.61 -2.73 -10.51
C GLY A 92 0.27 -2.62 -9.80
N ALA A 93 0.04 -3.35 -8.70
CA ALA A 93 -1.25 -3.33 -8.02
C ALA A 93 -1.54 -1.98 -7.35
N LEU A 94 -2.80 -1.53 -7.41
CA LEU A 94 -3.26 -0.40 -6.60
C LEU A 94 -3.37 -0.87 -5.15
N THR A 95 -2.43 -0.42 -4.31
CA THR A 95 -2.24 -0.98 -2.97
C THR A 95 -2.53 0.06 -1.89
N TYR A 96 -3.45 -0.29 -0.99
CA TYR A 96 -3.81 0.48 0.19
C TYR A 96 -3.58 -0.34 1.46
N LEU A 97 -3.32 0.36 2.56
CA LEU A 97 -3.37 -0.21 3.91
C LEU A 97 -4.21 0.70 4.81
N SER A 98 -5.03 0.11 5.66
CA SER A 98 -5.84 0.91 6.60
C SER A 98 -6.28 0.11 7.84
N ASP A 99 -6.38 0.80 8.96
CA ASP A 99 -6.99 0.34 10.21
C ASP A 99 -8.21 1.19 10.61
N GLY A 100 -8.69 2.03 9.70
CA GLY A 100 -9.79 2.99 9.92
C GLY A 100 -9.36 4.33 10.55
N GLN A 101 -8.14 4.42 11.08
CA GLN A 101 -7.56 5.66 11.65
C GLN A 101 -6.39 6.19 10.83
N THR A 102 -5.73 5.31 10.07
CA THR A 102 -4.72 5.66 9.09
C THR A 102 -5.15 5.11 7.74
N LEU A 103 -4.97 5.90 6.69
CA LEU A 103 -5.10 5.47 5.31
C LEU A 103 -3.75 5.64 4.61
N VAL A 104 -3.21 4.53 4.11
CA VAL A 104 -1.95 4.51 3.37
C VAL A 104 -2.19 4.05 1.95
N ARG A 105 -1.55 4.72 0.99
CA ARG A 105 -1.38 4.24 -0.38
C ARG A 105 0.10 4.12 -0.67
N ILE A 106 0.53 3.03 -1.29
CA ILE A 106 1.89 2.92 -1.81
C ILE A 106 1.85 3.09 -3.32
N ILE A 107 2.70 3.99 -3.82
CA ILE A 107 2.92 4.22 -5.25
C ILE A 107 4.34 3.81 -5.62
N ALA A 108 4.52 3.26 -6.82
CA ALA A 108 5.82 2.79 -7.29
C ALA A 108 5.98 3.00 -8.80
N GLY A 109 7.24 3.20 -9.23
CA GLY A 109 7.58 3.45 -10.63
C GLY A 109 7.13 4.83 -11.11
N SER A 110 6.81 4.94 -12.40
CA SER A 110 6.30 6.17 -12.99
C SER A 110 4.78 6.27 -12.78
N VAL A 111 4.34 7.32 -12.11
CA VAL A 111 2.95 7.57 -11.77
C VAL A 111 2.53 8.94 -12.31
N PRO A 112 1.60 9.01 -13.28
CA PRO A 112 1.14 10.28 -13.82
C PRO A 112 0.39 11.08 -12.76
N LYS A 113 0.25 12.40 -13.02
CA LYS A 113 -0.47 13.33 -12.15
C LYS A 113 -1.88 12.81 -11.85
N GLN A 114 -2.18 12.60 -10.57
CA GLN A 114 -3.46 12.09 -10.08
C GLN A 114 -3.70 12.45 -8.61
N ALA A 115 -4.92 12.28 -8.13
CA ALA A 115 -5.22 12.38 -6.71
C ALA A 115 -4.43 11.32 -5.91
N ALA A 116 -3.90 11.69 -4.75
CA ALA A 116 -3.15 10.78 -3.89
C ALA A 116 -4.03 9.63 -3.40
N PHE A 117 -5.30 9.91 -3.12
CA PHE A 117 -6.32 8.93 -2.75
C PHE A 117 -7.55 9.11 -3.64
N ALA A 118 -8.29 8.03 -3.87
CA ALA A 118 -9.57 8.14 -4.58
C ALA A 118 -10.55 9.02 -3.79
N LEU A 119 -11.33 9.86 -4.49
CA LEU A 119 -12.26 10.79 -3.85
C LEU A 119 -13.32 10.05 -3.03
N GLU A 120 -13.76 8.88 -3.49
CA GLU A 120 -14.71 8.03 -2.80
C GLU A 120 -14.13 7.49 -1.48
N LEU A 121 -12.84 7.17 -1.45
CA LEU A 121 -12.14 6.75 -0.23
C LEU A 121 -12.00 7.90 0.76
N LEU A 122 -11.64 9.08 0.28
CA LEU A 122 -11.56 10.30 1.11
C LEU A 122 -12.93 10.68 1.67
N SER A 123 -13.99 10.55 0.88
CA SER A 123 -15.36 10.86 1.33
C SER A 123 -15.93 9.83 2.31
N ALA A 124 -15.36 8.61 2.34
CA ALA A 124 -15.78 7.54 3.22
C ALA A 124 -15.01 7.50 4.55
N THR A 125 -13.97 8.33 4.72
CA THR A 125 -13.20 8.41 5.96
C THR A 125 -13.59 9.65 6.77
N THR A 126 -13.56 9.53 8.10
CA THR A 126 -13.70 10.68 9.01
C THR A 126 -12.39 11.46 9.15
N LEU A 127 -11.27 10.97 8.60
CA LEU A 127 -9.96 11.64 8.68
C LEU A 127 -9.95 13.00 8.00
N THR A 128 -10.76 13.19 6.95
CA THR A 128 -10.84 14.49 6.27
C THR A 128 -11.72 15.50 7.01
N GLU A 129 -12.47 15.06 8.03
CA GLU A 129 -13.23 15.93 8.93
C GLU A 129 -12.38 16.42 10.11
N ASP A 130 -11.28 15.73 10.40
CA ASP A 130 -10.32 16.13 11.41
C ASP A 130 -9.49 17.31 10.91
N ALA A 131 -9.66 18.48 11.55
CA ALA A 131 -8.94 19.70 11.23
C ALA A 131 -7.41 19.54 11.39
N GLU A 132 -6.98 18.54 12.16
CA GLU A 132 -5.58 18.28 12.44
C GLU A 132 -5.01 17.13 11.60
N ALA A 133 -5.77 16.57 10.66
CA ALA A 133 -5.30 15.50 9.79
C ALA A 133 -4.00 15.87 9.08
N VAL A 134 -3.16 14.85 8.92
CA VAL A 134 -1.79 14.99 8.47
C VAL A 134 -1.54 14.11 7.26
N PHE A 135 -0.96 14.70 6.22
CA PHE A 135 -0.43 14.00 5.06
C PHE A 135 1.08 13.81 5.19
N SER A 136 1.58 12.62 4.91
CA SER A 136 3.02 12.37 4.79
C SER A 136 3.32 11.59 3.52
N ALA A 137 4.37 12.01 2.81
CA ALA A 137 5.00 11.22 1.76
C ALA A 137 6.36 10.72 2.26
N ILE A 138 6.54 9.40 2.34
CA ILE A 138 7.72 8.76 2.90
C ILE A 138 8.37 7.90 1.81
N PRO A 139 9.61 8.18 1.39
CA PRO A 139 10.33 7.33 0.45
C PRO A 139 10.57 5.94 1.06
N LEU A 140 10.28 4.89 0.29
CA LEU A 140 10.52 3.49 0.68
C LEU A 140 11.77 2.88 0.01
N ASP A 141 12.42 3.64 -0.86
CA ASP A 141 13.72 3.32 -1.46
C ASP A 141 14.52 4.59 -1.78
N ASP A 142 15.76 4.38 -2.21
CA ASP A 142 16.75 5.44 -2.43
C ASP A 142 16.59 6.14 -3.80
N ASN A 143 15.61 5.73 -4.61
CA ASN A 143 15.48 6.13 -6.02
C ASN A 143 14.28 7.04 -6.28
N VAL A 144 13.70 7.65 -5.25
CA VAL A 144 12.53 8.54 -5.40
C VAL A 144 12.92 9.86 -6.07
N LYS A 145 12.53 10.02 -7.34
CA LYS A 145 12.82 11.21 -8.16
C LYS A 145 11.56 11.74 -8.84
N GLY A 146 11.58 13.05 -9.09
CA GLY A 146 10.48 13.72 -9.79
C GLY A 146 9.16 13.65 -9.05
N PHE A 147 9.19 13.55 -7.70
CA PHE A 147 7.98 13.55 -6.90
C PHE A 147 7.40 14.96 -6.83
N THR A 148 6.18 15.12 -7.31
CA THR A 148 5.41 16.37 -7.17
C THR A 148 4.26 16.12 -6.21
N LEU A 149 4.00 17.10 -5.34
CA LEU A 149 2.89 17.16 -4.42
C LEU A 149 2.29 18.56 -4.51
N SER A 150 0.99 18.65 -4.74
CA SER A 150 0.25 19.92 -4.76
C SER A 150 -1.07 19.82 -4.01
N GLY A 151 -1.60 20.94 -3.55
CA GLY A 151 -2.90 21.02 -2.86
C GLY A 151 -2.79 20.88 -1.35
N LEU A 152 -1.59 21.08 -0.81
CA LEU A 152 -1.34 21.16 0.63
C LEU A 152 -0.50 22.42 0.93
N LYS A 153 -0.20 22.66 2.20
CA LYS A 153 0.56 23.84 2.65
C LYS A 153 1.98 23.89 2.09
N TRP A 154 2.64 22.73 1.99
CA TRP A 154 3.99 22.62 1.45
C TRP A 154 3.99 21.82 0.14
N ASP A 155 3.81 22.52 -0.96
CA ASP A 155 3.92 21.92 -2.30
C ASP A 155 5.38 21.54 -2.60
N LEU A 156 5.53 20.46 -3.38
CA LEU A 156 6.79 19.97 -3.89
C LEU A 156 6.69 19.88 -5.41
N GLU A 157 7.69 20.36 -6.13
CA GLU A 157 7.73 20.27 -7.60
C GLU A 157 8.97 19.50 -8.02
N LYS A 158 8.76 18.32 -8.64
CA LYS A 158 9.79 17.42 -9.14
C LYS A 158 10.92 17.17 -8.13
N ALA A 159 10.55 17.05 -6.86
CA ALA A 159 11.51 16.86 -5.79
C ALA A 159 12.12 15.46 -5.83
N GLU A 160 13.37 15.36 -5.44
CA GLU A 160 13.96 14.11 -4.99
C GLU A 160 13.64 13.93 -3.50
N LEU A 161 13.21 12.73 -3.10
CA LEU A 161 12.96 12.40 -1.69
C LEU A 161 14.01 11.41 -1.21
N PRO A 162 15.09 11.85 -0.55
CA PRO A 162 16.12 10.95 -0.06
C PRO A 162 15.56 10.05 1.05
N TYR A 163 15.86 8.75 0.99
CA TYR A 163 15.43 7.76 1.98
C TYR A 163 15.72 8.17 3.44
N ASN A 164 16.80 8.94 3.67
CA ASN A 164 17.22 9.39 4.99
C ASN A 164 16.70 10.78 5.39
N ARG A 165 15.70 11.34 4.68
CA ARG A 165 15.13 12.66 4.98
C ARG A 165 13.61 12.61 5.07
N ALA A 166 13.08 13.15 6.15
CA ALA A 166 11.65 13.27 6.41
C ALA A 166 11.06 14.59 5.86
N THR A 167 11.50 15.05 4.69
CA THR A 167 11.18 16.40 4.18
C THR A 167 9.73 16.57 3.73
N ALA A 168 9.01 15.48 3.45
CA ALA A 168 7.62 15.49 3.04
C ALA A 168 6.68 14.88 4.09
N VAL A 169 7.13 14.82 5.35
CA VAL A 169 6.36 14.33 6.49
C VAL A 169 5.62 15.49 7.14
N SER A 170 4.41 15.21 7.61
CA SER A 170 3.57 16.13 8.37
C SER A 170 3.04 17.38 7.64
N ASN A 171 2.65 17.21 6.38
CA ASN A 171 1.97 18.22 5.57
C ASN A 171 0.47 18.30 5.90
N ARG A 172 -0.16 19.44 5.60
CA ARG A 172 -1.54 19.77 6.02
C ARG A 172 -2.21 20.64 4.96
N PRO A 173 -3.54 20.64 4.83
CA PRO A 173 -4.22 21.59 3.97
C PRO A 173 -4.01 23.03 4.49
N LEU A 174 -4.25 24.02 3.64
CA LEU A 174 -4.40 25.40 4.11
C LEU A 174 -5.70 25.56 4.90
N GLU A 175 -5.75 26.56 5.78
CA GLU A 175 -6.93 26.81 6.61
C GLU A 175 -8.18 27.04 5.75
N GLY A 176 -9.23 26.25 5.97
CA GLY A 176 -10.48 26.33 5.22
C GLY A 176 -10.47 25.62 3.85
N GLU A 177 -9.35 25.00 3.45
CA GLU A 177 -9.27 24.21 2.22
C GLU A 177 -9.58 22.73 2.46
N LYS A 178 -10.01 22.04 1.39
CA LYS A 178 -10.26 20.60 1.44
C LYS A 178 -8.95 19.82 1.39
N PHE A 179 -8.96 18.66 2.02
CA PHE A 179 -7.87 17.71 1.97
C PHE A 179 -7.88 16.93 0.64
N ASP A 180 -7.29 17.49 -0.42
CA ASP A 180 -7.25 16.88 -1.77
C ASP A 180 -5.85 16.92 -2.39
N PRO A 181 -4.88 16.17 -1.81
CA PRO A 181 -3.52 16.15 -2.33
C PRO A 181 -3.45 15.49 -3.69
N VAL A 182 -2.75 16.14 -4.62
CA VAL A 182 -2.47 15.64 -5.97
C VAL A 182 -0.98 15.35 -6.08
N ILE A 183 -0.63 14.18 -6.61
CA ILE A 183 0.74 13.68 -6.71
C ILE A 183 1.12 13.27 -8.14
N SER A 184 2.43 13.24 -8.41
CA SER A 184 3.03 12.47 -9.50
C SER A 184 4.40 11.96 -9.08
N LEU A 185 4.90 10.91 -9.74
CA LEU A 185 6.20 10.30 -9.48
C LEU A 185 6.85 9.92 -10.81
N GLU A 186 8.13 10.23 -11.00
CA GLU A 186 8.87 9.81 -12.20
C GLU A 186 9.57 8.45 -11.96
N GLU A 187 10.12 8.22 -10.76
CA GLU A 187 10.85 7.00 -10.39
C GLU A 187 10.79 6.75 -8.86
N GLY A 188 10.88 5.49 -8.43
CA GLY A 188 11.05 5.08 -7.04
C GLY A 188 9.78 4.51 -6.40
N THR A 189 9.76 4.38 -5.07
CA THR A 189 8.59 3.93 -4.30
C THR A 189 8.31 4.90 -3.14
N VAL A 190 7.06 5.36 -3.03
CA VAL A 190 6.63 6.31 -1.99
C VAL A 190 5.41 5.79 -1.25
N MET A 191 5.45 5.83 0.07
CA MET A 191 4.30 5.65 0.93
C MET A 191 3.62 6.99 1.16
N LEU A 192 2.37 7.12 0.73
CA LEU A 192 1.50 8.24 1.01
C LEU A 192 0.63 7.87 2.20
N MET A 193 0.61 8.69 3.23
CA MET A 193 -0.08 8.40 4.49
C MET A 193 -0.96 9.58 4.88
N LEU A 194 -2.22 9.28 5.17
CA LEU A 194 -3.18 10.17 5.81
C LEU A 194 -3.52 9.60 7.19
N THR A 195 -3.38 10.40 8.23
CA THR A 195 -3.67 10.03 9.62
C THR A 195 -4.20 11.24 10.39
N GLY A 196 -4.96 11.01 11.47
CA GLY A 196 -5.28 12.07 12.43
C GLY A 196 -4.01 12.57 13.13
N SER A 197 -4.06 13.76 13.73
CA SER A 197 -2.98 14.20 14.61
C SER A 197 -2.99 13.46 15.94
N ASP A 198 -1.84 13.45 16.62
CA ASP A 198 -1.73 13.06 18.03
C ASP A 198 -2.66 13.89 18.94
#